data_AF-K1K218-F1
#
_entry.id   AF-K1K218-F1
#
_cell.length_a   1.000
_cell.length_b   1.000
_cell.length_c   1.000
_cell.angle_alpha   90.00
_cell.angle_beta   90.00
_cell.angle_gamma   90.00
#
_symmetry.space_group_name_H-M   'P 1'
#
loop_
_entity.id
_entity.type
_entity.pdbx_description
1 polymer ?
#
loop_
_entity_poly.entity_id
_entity_poly.type
_entity_poly.pdbx_seq_one_letter_code
_entity_poly.pdbx_strand_id
1 'polypeptide(L)'
;MRDDLFELEPPLDELGGGESGPAHMQPPAPVSQLTKHWEVAQEEFNTSGSDARRNRNIAQELLALGAIRAVYWLALGSNEVALAKEIAEWWAECEPLHGLGETIR
;
A
#
# COMPACT_ATOMS: atom_id res chain seq x y z
N MET A 1 -37.15 -57.79 7.70
CA MET A 1 -36.71 -57.30 9.01
C MET A 1 -35.19 -57.35 9.07
N ARG A 2 -34.58 -56.26 8.62
CA ARG A 2 -33.26 -55.81 9.05
C ARG A 2 -33.26 -54.32 8.71
N ASP A 3 -33.91 -53.61 9.61
CA ASP A 3 -34.05 -52.16 9.65
C ASP A 3 -32.68 -51.49 9.90
N ASP A 4 -32.64 -50.21 9.51
CA ASP A 4 -31.68 -49.18 9.93
C ASP A 4 -30.34 -49.09 9.19
N LEU A 5 -30.44 -48.79 7.89
CA LEU A 5 -29.45 -47.98 7.20
C LEU A 5 -29.59 -46.54 7.73
N PHE A 6 -28.74 -46.16 8.69
CA PHE A 6 -28.62 -44.76 9.13
C PHE A 6 -28.12 -43.91 7.94
N GLU A 7 -29.06 -43.34 7.17
CA GLU A 7 -28.79 -42.15 6.36
C GLU A 7 -28.58 -40.98 7.32
N LEU A 8 -27.33 -40.74 7.69
CA LEU A 8 -26.95 -39.51 8.38
C LEU A 8 -27.00 -38.37 7.35
N GLU A 9 -28.13 -37.70 7.31
CA GLU A 9 -28.24 -36.40 6.66
C GLU A 9 -27.24 -35.45 7.36
N PRO A 10 -26.28 -34.84 6.64
CA PRO A 10 -25.37 -33.89 7.25
C PRO A 10 -26.20 -32.72 7.79
N PRO A 11 -25.92 -32.21 8.99
CA PRO A 11 -26.62 -31.04 9.49
C PRO A 11 -26.46 -29.93 8.46
N LEU A 12 -27.60 -29.41 7.97
CA LEU A 12 -27.61 -28.17 7.23
C LEU A 12 -27.02 -27.12 8.15
N ASP A 13 -25.83 -26.66 7.81
CA ASP A 13 -25.16 -25.56 8.47
C ASP A 13 -25.91 -24.27 8.10
N GLU A 14 -27.12 -24.09 8.65
CA GLU A 14 -27.91 -22.86 8.57
C GLU A 14 -27.34 -21.75 9.47
N LEU A 15 -26.02 -21.72 9.64
CA LEU A 15 -25.27 -20.62 10.26
C LEU A 15 -24.13 -20.15 9.35
N GLY A 16 -24.40 -20.08 8.04
CA GLY A 16 -23.57 -19.36 7.07
C GLY A 16 -23.62 -17.84 7.18
N GLY A 17 -23.98 -17.30 8.34
CA GLY A 17 -23.85 -15.89 8.68
C GLY A 17 -22.74 -15.75 9.71
N GLY A 18 -21.49 -15.92 9.28
CA GLY A 18 -20.33 -15.66 10.13
C GLY A 18 -20.43 -14.24 10.66
N GLU A 19 -20.85 -14.13 11.92
CA GLU A 19 -20.83 -12.89 12.67
C GLU A 19 -19.37 -12.45 12.73
N SER A 20 -18.98 -11.59 11.80
CA SER A 20 -17.73 -10.85 11.93
C SER A 20 -17.88 -10.11 13.26
N GLY A 21 -17.09 -10.53 14.25
CA GLY A 21 -17.13 -9.96 15.59
C GLY A 21 -16.98 -8.43 15.53
N PRO A 22 -17.17 -7.74 16.66
CA PRO A 22 -17.16 -6.29 16.70
C PRO A 22 -15.98 -5.70 15.91
N ALA A 23 -16.20 -4.64 15.13
CA ALA A 23 -15.18 -4.07 14.23
C ALA A 23 -13.81 -3.79 14.91
N HIS A 24 -13.79 -3.62 16.24
CA HIS A 24 -12.57 -3.46 17.04
C HIS A 24 -11.76 -4.75 17.28
N MET A 25 -12.30 -5.93 16.94
CA MET A 25 -11.64 -7.22 17.02
C MET A 25 -11.18 -7.75 15.65
N GLN A 26 -11.50 -7.05 14.55
CA GLN A 26 -10.95 -7.43 13.25
C GLN A 26 -9.45 -7.09 13.20
N PRO A 27 -8.61 -8.00 12.66
CA PRO A 27 -7.24 -7.67 12.33
C PRO A 27 -7.22 -6.43 11.42
N PRO A 28 -6.25 -5.51 11.60
CA PRO A 28 -6.08 -4.39 10.69
C PRO A 28 -6.06 -4.91 9.25
N ALA A 29 -6.73 -4.20 8.34
CA ALA A 29 -6.72 -4.56 6.94
C ALA A 29 -5.26 -4.70 6.47
N PRO A 30 -4.91 -5.77 5.74
CA PRO A 30 -3.55 -5.96 5.28
C PRO A 30 -3.14 -4.79 4.38
N VAL A 31 -2.12 -4.06 4.81
CA VAL A 31 -1.51 -2.96 4.02
C VAL A 31 -0.84 -3.53 2.77
N SER A 32 -1.09 -2.90 1.62
CA SER A 32 -0.46 -3.28 0.36
C SER A 32 1.06 -3.21 0.47
N GLN A 33 1.74 -4.09 -0.26
CA GLN A 33 3.20 -4.03 -0.35
C GLN A 33 3.66 -2.72 -1.01
N LEU A 34 2.89 -2.19 -1.97
CA LEU A 34 3.24 -0.93 -2.62
C LEU A 34 3.17 0.24 -1.65
N THR A 35 2.22 0.24 -0.71
CA THR A 35 2.13 1.25 0.36
C THR A 35 3.39 1.23 1.25
N LYS A 36 3.87 0.06 1.65
CA LYS A 36 5.09 -0.05 2.46
C LYS A 36 6.33 0.43 1.70
N HIS A 37 6.42 0.10 0.41
CA HIS A 37 7.51 0.57 -0.45
C HIS A 37 7.47 2.09 -0.62
N TRP A 38 6.28 2.66 -0.74
CA TRP A 38 6.06 4.10 -0.75
C TRP A 38 6.58 4.76 0.53
N GLU A 39 6.15 4.28 1.71
CA GLU A 39 6.57 4.79 3.02
C GLU A 39 8.10 4.80 3.17
N VAL A 40 8.75 3.68 2.84
CA VAL A 40 10.22 3.56 2.92
C VAL A 40 10.90 4.52 1.93
N ALA A 41 10.42 4.62 0.70
CA ALA A 41 11.03 5.50 -0.29
C ALA A 41 10.90 6.99 0.08
N GLN A 42 9.78 7.37 0.71
CA GLN A 42 9.58 8.71 1.23
C GLN A 42 10.52 9.00 2.41
N GLU A 43 10.73 8.05 3.33
CA GLU A 43 11.69 8.17 4.43
C GLU A 43 13.13 8.34 3.91
N GLU A 44 13.53 7.55 2.91
CA GLU A 44 14.84 7.65 2.27
C GLU A 44 15.05 9.02 1.60
N PHE A 45 14.01 9.58 0.97
CA PHE A 45 14.07 10.94 0.44
C PHE A 45 14.26 11.97 1.55
N ASN A 46 13.49 11.87 2.64
CA ASN A 46 13.58 12.80 3.77
C ASN A 46 14.96 12.73 4.46
N THR A 47 15.50 11.54 4.65
CA THR A 47 16.80 11.31 5.30
C THR A 47 18.00 11.68 4.42
N SER A 48 17.82 11.79 3.09
CA SER A 48 18.86 12.27 2.16
C SER A 48 19.32 13.71 2.42
N GLY A 49 18.65 14.43 3.33
CA GLY A 49 19.07 15.76 3.77
C GLY A 49 18.56 16.88 2.86
N SER A 50 17.40 16.67 2.23
CA SER A 50 16.68 17.64 1.36
C SER A 50 16.49 19.03 2.00
N ASP A 51 16.70 19.15 3.30
CA ASP A 51 16.71 20.42 4.03
C ASP A 51 17.87 21.37 3.64
N ALA A 52 17.60 22.67 3.65
CA ALA A 52 18.45 23.75 3.15
C ALA A 52 19.88 23.88 3.77
N ARG A 53 20.24 23.01 4.72
CA ARG A 53 21.52 22.99 5.45
C ARG A 53 22.57 22.09 4.78
N ARG A 54 22.79 22.29 3.48
CA ARG A 54 24.03 21.97 2.71
C ARG A 54 24.66 20.55 2.79
N ASN A 55 24.09 19.57 3.48
CA ASN A 55 24.60 18.18 3.50
C ASN A 55 23.64 17.21 2.79
N ARG A 56 23.31 17.52 1.53
CA ARG A 56 22.47 16.67 0.69
C ARG A 56 23.27 15.46 0.18
N ASN A 57 22.78 14.27 0.48
CA ASN A 57 23.22 13.05 -0.18
C ASN A 57 22.45 12.90 -1.50
N ILE A 58 22.96 13.56 -2.55
CA ILE A 58 22.32 13.60 -3.88
C ILE A 58 22.09 12.19 -4.45
N ALA A 59 23.00 11.25 -4.20
CA ALA A 59 22.85 9.89 -4.69
C ALA A 59 21.65 9.18 -4.04
N GLN A 60 21.50 9.32 -2.72
CA GLN A 60 20.36 8.76 -1.98
C GLN A 60 19.04 9.45 -2.38
N GLU A 61 19.06 10.77 -2.55
CA GLU A 61 17.90 11.56 -3.01
C GLU A 61 17.40 11.05 -4.38
N LEU A 62 18.30 10.92 -5.36
CA LEU A 62 17.95 10.44 -6.70
C LEU A 62 17.48 8.98 -6.70
N LEU A 63 18.06 8.12 -5.87
CA LEU A 63 17.62 6.74 -5.72
C LEU A 63 16.21 6.67 -5.12
N ALA A 64 15.93 7.46 -4.08
CA ALA A 64 14.61 7.54 -3.46
C ALA A 64 13.56 8.06 -4.46
N LEU A 65 13.85 9.14 -5.19
CA LEU A 65 12.96 9.66 -6.23
C LEU A 65 12.70 8.66 -7.36
N GLY A 66 13.73 7.90 -7.75
CA GLY A 66 13.60 6.80 -8.71
C GLY A 66 12.68 5.68 -8.20
N ALA A 67 12.82 5.31 -6.92
CA ALA A 67 11.95 4.33 -6.27
C ALA A 67 10.50 4.82 -6.19
N ILE A 68 10.27 6.06 -5.77
CA ILE A 68 8.93 6.69 -5.71
C ILE A 68 8.26 6.65 -7.09
N ARG A 69 9.00 7.02 -8.14
CA ARG A 69 8.48 6.96 -9.52
C ARG A 69 8.12 5.54 -9.95
N ALA A 70 8.92 4.55 -9.57
CA ALA A 70 8.61 3.15 -9.86
C ALA A 70 7.34 2.70 -9.12
N VAL A 71 7.20 3.04 -7.85
CA VAL A 71 6.01 2.69 -7.04
C VAL A 71 4.75 3.32 -7.62
N TYR A 72 4.78 4.57 -8.07
CA TYR A 72 3.65 5.20 -8.73
C TYR A 72 3.15 4.41 -9.97
N TRP A 73 4.06 4.06 -10.88
CA TRP A 73 3.66 3.33 -12.10
C TRP A 73 3.20 1.90 -11.78
N LEU A 74 3.80 1.26 -10.77
CA LEU A 74 3.35 -0.04 -10.28
C LEU A 74 1.96 0.04 -9.64
N ALA A 75 1.68 1.09 -8.86
CA ALA A 75 0.37 1.32 -8.25
C ALA A 75 -0.71 1.53 -9.32
N LEU A 76 -0.44 2.34 -10.34
CA LEU A 76 -1.34 2.49 -11.49
C LEU A 76 -1.57 1.17 -12.22
N GLY A 77 -0.50 0.42 -12.52
CA GLY A 77 -0.59 -0.87 -13.20
C GLY A 77 -1.32 -1.95 -12.38
N SER A 78 -1.31 -1.81 -11.04
CA SER A 78 -1.96 -2.73 -10.10
C SER A 78 -3.36 -2.28 -9.69
N ASN A 79 -3.89 -1.22 -10.30
CA ASN A 79 -5.19 -0.61 -10.00
C ASN A 79 -5.31 -0.06 -8.55
N GLU A 80 -4.19 0.26 -7.91
CA GLU A 80 -4.11 0.93 -6.61
C GLU A 80 -4.18 2.45 -6.78
N VAL A 81 -5.29 2.94 -7.35
CA VAL A 81 -5.45 4.34 -7.79
C VAL A 81 -5.31 5.34 -6.63
N ALA A 82 -5.76 4.98 -5.43
CA ALA A 82 -5.62 5.84 -4.25
C ALA A 82 -4.15 6.12 -3.91
N LEU A 83 -3.31 5.09 -3.92
CA LEU A 83 -1.87 5.21 -3.66
C LEU A 83 -1.17 5.98 -4.79
N ALA A 84 -1.50 5.67 -6.05
CA ALA A 84 -0.93 6.41 -7.17
C ALA A 84 -1.23 7.92 -7.10
N LYS A 85 -2.47 8.26 -6.69
CA LYS A 85 -2.88 9.65 -6.50
C LYS A 85 -2.11 10.33 -5.36
N GLU A 86 -1.97 9.67 -4.21
CA GLU A 86 -1.18 10.17 -3.08
C GLU A 86 0.26 10.49 -3.50
N ILE A 87 0.89 9.58 -4.25
CA ILE A 87 2.25 9.79 -4.75
C ILE A 87 2.33 10.97 -5.74
N ALA A 88 1.34 11.11 -6.62
CA ALA A 88 1.28 12.21 -7.58
C ALA A 88 1.12 13.58 -6.88
N GLU A 89 0.26 13.65 -5.86
CA GLU A 89 0.09 14.85 -5.03
C GLU A 89 1.39 15.21 -4.31
N TRP A 90 2.02 14.23 -3.65
CA TRP A 90 3.31 14.44 -2.99
C TRP A 90 4.41 14.90 -3.97
N TRP A 91 4.48 14.31 -5.17
CA TRP A 91 5.46 14.67 -6.19
C TRP A 91 5.30 16.12 -6.64
N ALA A 92 4.06 16.59 -6.82
CA ALA A 92 3.79 17.97 -7.17
C ALA A 92 4.19 18.95 -6.05
N GLU A 93 3.96 18.58 -4.79
CA GLU A 93 4.38 19.38 -3.62
C GLU A 93 5.90 19.44 -3.46
N CYS A 94 6.60 18.35 -3.78
CA CYS A 94 8.05 18.24 -3.65
C CYS A 94 8.82 18.71 -4.90
N GLU A 95 8.13 19.07 -5.99
CA GLU A 95 8.75 19.55 -7.25
C GLU A 95 9.80 20.67 -7.03
N PRO A 96 9.55 21.69 -6.18
CA PRO A 96 10.54 22.75 -5.93
C PRO A 96 11.82 22.27 -5.25
N LEU A 97 11.80 21.09 -4.61
CA LEU A 97 12.94 20.53 -3.89
C LEU A 97 13.85 19.73 -4.82
N HIS A 98 13.26 18.89 -5.67
CA HIS A 98 14.01 17.97 -6.53
C HIS A 98 14.15 18.45 -8.00
N GLY A 99 13.29 19.37 -8.47
CA GLY A 99 13.40 19.99 -9.79
C GLY A 99 13.28 19.04 -10.99
N LEU A 100 12.50 17.95 -10.84
CA LEU A 100 12.32 16.93 -11.89
C LEU A 100 11.03 17.12 -12.72
N GLY A 101 10.28 18.21 -12.47
CA GLY A 101 9.06 18.56 -13.20
C GLY A 101 7.93 17.51 -13.10
N GLU A 102 6.96 17.62 -14.01
CA GLU A 102 5.69 16.86 -14.03
C GLU A 102 5.81 15.41 -14.55
N THR A 103 6.81 14.65 -14.07
CA THR A 103 7.03 13.27 -14.54
C THR A 103 5.97 12.27 -14.04
N ILE A 104 5.20 12.65 -13.01
CA ILE A 104 4.14 11.88 -12.38
C ILE A 104 2.88 12.76 -12.31
N ARG A 105 1.67 12.21 -12.52
CA ARG A 105 0.39 12.94 -12.53
C ARG A 105 -0.81 12.16 -12.01
#